data_AF-A0A7V8AEJ9-F1
#
_entry.id   AF-A0A7V8AEJ9-F1
#
_cell.length_a   1.000
_cell.length_b   1.000
_cell.length_c   1.000
_cell.angle_alpha   90.00
_cell.angle_beta   90.00
_cell.angle_gamma   90.00
#
_symmetry.space_group_name_H-M   'P 1'
#
loop_
_entity.id
_entity.type
_entity.pdbx_description
1 polymer ?
#
loop_
_entity_poly.entity_id
_entity_poly.type
_entity_poly.pdbx_seq_one_letter_code
_entity_poly.pdbx_strand_id
1 'polypeptide(L)' 'MEKRLLNIKELSEYLGTPKSSIYTQICLGKIPPACIVKMGRALRFERAEIDKWINARRLSLGSAPTYR' A
#
# COMPACT_ATOMS: atom_id res chain seq x y z
N MET A 1 18.34 0.35 9.78
CA MET A 1 17.04 -0.22 9.36
C MET A 1 15.96 0.79 9.74
N GLU A 2 15.72 1.81 8.90
CA GLU A 2 14.70 2.85 9.16
C GLU A 2 13.31 2.33 8.84
N LYS A 3 12.61 1.77 9.83
CA LYS A 3 11.20 1.41 9.70
C LYS A 3 10.35 2.66 9.80
N ARG A 4 10.24 3.43 8.70
CA ARG A 4 9.21 4.46 8.56
C ARG A 4 7.86 3.76 8.40
N LEU A 5 7.14 3.67 9.51
CA LEU A 5 5.74 3.26 9.58
C LEU A 5 4.87 4.41 9.06
N LEU A 6 4.40 4.30 7.83
CA LEU A 6 3.48 5.24 7.20
C LEU A 6 2.08 5.04 7.76
N ASN A 7 1.36 6.13 7.96
CA ASN A 7 -0.07 6.05 8.28
C ASN A 7 -0.91 5.91 7.00
N ILE A 8 -2.21 5.58 7.11
CA ILE A 8 -3.07 5.48 5.92
C ILE A 8 -3.14 6.77 5.09
N LYS A 9 -2.98 7.93 5.74
CA LYS A 9 -2.92 9.23 5.06
C LYS A 9 -1.65 9.37 4.23
N GLU A 10 -0.49 9.02 4.80
CA GLU A 10 0.78 9.06 4.07
C GLU A 10 0.84 8.01 2.98
N LEU A 11 0.25 6.82 3.19
CA LEU A 11 0.11 5.82 2.14
C LEU A 11 -0.77 6.34 0.99
N SER A 12 -1.85 7.06 1.31
CA SER A 12 -2.72 7.70 0.33
C SER A 12 -1.97 8.71 -0.53
N GLU A 13 -1.15 9.55 0.10
CA GLU A 13 -0.29 10.52 -0.61
C GLU A 13 0.81 9.82 -1.40
N TYR A 14 1.44 8.79 -0.84
CA TYR A 14 2.51 8.02 -1.48
C TYR A 14 2.04 7.24 -2.71
N LEU A 15 0.86 6.62 -2.62
CA LEU A 15 0.26 5.83 -3.70
C LEU A 15 -0.58 6.68 -4.66
N GLY A 16 -0.79 7.97 -4.36
CA GLY A 16 -1.73 8.85 -5.08
C GLY A 16 -3.17 8.32 -5.10
N THR A 17 -3.51 7.42 -4.18
CA THR A 17 -4.79 6.68 -4.17
C THR A 17 -5.61 7.10 -2.97
N PRO A 18 -6.93 7.39 -3.11
CA PRO A 18 -7.75 7.81 -1.98
C PRO A 18 -7.85 6.72 -0.91
N LYS A 19 -7.92 7.14 0.36
CA LYS A 19 -8.02 6.25 1.54
C LYS A 19 -9.10 5.17 1.38
N SER A 20 -10.27 5.53 0.83
CA SER A 20 -11.37 4.58 0.59
C SER A 20 -10.95 3.45 -0.35
N SER A 21 -10.24 3.78 -1.44
CA SER A 21 -9.75 2.77 -2.38
C SER A 21 -8.66 1.90 -1.76
N ILE A 22 -7.82 2.46 -0.86
CA ILE A 22 -6.87 1.66 -0.06
C ILE A 22 -7.63 0.66 0.83
N TYR A 23 -8.66 1.08 1.56
CA TYR A 23 -9.48 0.16 2.36
C TYR A 23 -10.11 -0.93 1.49
N THR A 24 -10.64 -0.57 0.31
CA THR A 24 -11.15 -1.54 -0.66
C THR A 24 -10.07 -2.51 -1.12
N GLN A 25 -8.86 -2.05 -1.42
CA GLN A 25 -7.75 -2.91 -1.81
C GLN A 25 -7.31 -3.86 -0.68
N ILE A 26 -7.35 -3.40 0.57
CA ILE A 26 -7.10 -4.25 1.75
C ILE A 26 -8.18 -5.32 1.86
N CYS A 27 -9.47 -4.95 1.76
CA CYS A 27 -10.58 -5.90 1.78
C CYS A 27 -10.53 -6.90 0.62
N LEU A 28 -10.11 -6.46 -0.57
CA LEU A 28 -9.91 -7.31 -1.74
C LEU A 28 -8.66 -8.20 -1.65
N GLY A 29 -7.85 -8.09 -0.58
CA GLY A 29 -6.60 -8.84 -0.43
C GLY A 29 -5.51 -8.44 -1.42
N LYS A 30 -5.64 -7.28 -2.08
CA LYS A 30 -4.66 -6.77 -3.04
C LYS A 30 -3.40 -6.26 -2.34
N ILE A 31 -3.55 -5.70 -1.14
CA ILE A 31 -2.44 -5.29 -0.28
C ILE A 31 -2.18 -6.44 0.72
N PRO A 32 -0.97 -7.01 0.75
CA PRO A 32 -0.68 -8.11 1.64
C PRO A 32 -0.68 -7.65 3.10
N PRO A 33 -1.15 -8.51 4.03
CA PRO A 33 -1.18 -8.18 5.45
C PRO A 33 0.22 -7.96 6.04
N ALA A 34 1.28 -8.46 5.40
CA ALA A 34 2.67 -8.19 5.77
C ALA A 34 3.04 -6.69 5.68
N CYS A 35 2.42 -5.95 4.76
CA CYS A 35 2.58 -4.49 4.69
C CYS A 35 1.84 -3.77 5.81
N ILE A 36 0.91 -4.43 6.51
CA ILE A 36 -0.03 -3.84 7.45
C ILE A 36 0.40 -4.19 8.88
N VAL A 37 0.95 -3.21 9.58
CA VAL A 37 1.27 -3.30 10.99
C VAL A 37 0.08 -2.81 11.80
N LYS A 38 -0.68 -3.75 12.38
CA LYS A 38 -1.75 -3.43 13.34
C LYS A 38 -1.14 -2.88 14.63
N MET A 39 -1.34 -1.60 14.87
CA MET A 39 -0.95 -0.91 16.10
C MET A 39 -2.23 -0.59 16.91
N GLY A 40 -2.83 -1.62 17.50
CA GLY A 40 -4.10 -1.51 18.22
C GLY A 40 -5.25 -1.04 17.33
N ARG A 41 -5.77 0.16 17.59
CA ARG A 41 -6.84 0.80 16.80
C ARG A 41 -6.36 1.46 15.50
N ALA A 42 -5.05 1.64 15.33
CA ALA A 42 -4.45 2.24 14.15
C ALA A 42 -3.79 1.19 13.26
N LEU A 43 -3.96 1.36 11.95
CA LEU A 43 -3.22 0.59 10.94
C LEU A 43 -2.04 1.43 10.48
N ARG A 44 -0.83 0.88 10.63
CA ARG A 44 0.39 1.45 10.05
C ARG A 44 0.88 0.57 8.93
N PHE A 45 1.65 1.18 8.05
CA PHE A 45 2.17 0.50 6.88
C PHE A 45 3.68 0.63 6.82
N GLU A 46 4.38 -0.49 6.68
CA GLU A 46 5.84 -0.45 6.59
C GLU A 46 6.25 -0.02 5.17
N ARG A 47 6.93 1.12 5.05
CA ARG A 47 7.33 1.66 3.74
C ARG A 47 8.13 0.66 2.90
N ALA A 48 9.03 -0.11 3.53
CA ALA A 48 9.87 -1.09 2.84
C ALA A 48 9.03 -2.21 2.21
N GLU A 49 8.01 -2.70 2.92
CA GLU A 49 7.11 -3.73 2.40
C GLU A 49 6.19 -3.18 1.31
N ILE A 50 5.72 -1.93 1.45
CA ILE A 50 4.97 -1.25 0.39
C ILE A 50 5.81 -1.13 -0.88
N ASP A 51 7.08 -0.74 -0.74
CA ASP A 51 7.99 -0.59 -1.88
C ASP A 51 8.21 -1.93 -2.61
N LYS A 52 8.47 -3.01 -1.85
CA LYS A 52 8.53 -4.38 -2.40
C LYS A 52 7.24 -4.79 -3.08
N TRP A 53 6.09 -4.49 -2.47
CA TRP A 53 4.79 -4.81 -3.05
C TRP A 53 4.53 -4.04 -4.35
N ILE A 54 4.84 -2.75 -4.39
CA ILE A 54 4.76 -1.93 -5.61
C ILE A 54 5.69 -2.50 -6.68
N ASN A 55 6.92 -2.88 -6.32
CA ASN A 55 7.89 -3.42 -7.26
C ASN A 55 7.44 -4.78 -7.83
N ALA A 56 6.96 -5.69 -6.97
CA ALA A 56 6.34 -6.95 -7.37
C ALA A 56 5.12 -6.72 -8.28
N ARG A 57 4.30 -5.72 -7.97
CA ARG A 57 3.13 -5.36 -8.79
C ARG A 57 3.53 -4.72 -10.12
N ARG A 58 4.56 -3.89 -10.15
CA ARG A 58 5.13 -3.29 -11.36
C ARG A 58 5.65 -4.36 -12.31
N LEU A 59 6.31 -5.39 -11.79
CA LEU A 59 6.75 -6.54 -12.57
C LEU A 59 5.56 -7.34 -13.14
N SER A 60 4.42 -7.38 -12.44
CA SER A 60 3.19 -8.01 -12.94
C SER A 60 2.39 -7.14 -13.92
N LEU A 61 2.63 -5.82 -13.95
CA LEU A 61 1.96 -4.85 -14.80
C LEU A 61 2.84 -4.45 -15.99
N GLY A 62 3.29 -5.44 -16.75
CA GLY A 62 3.85 -5.26 -18.10
C GLY A 62 2.85 -4.72 -19.14
N SER A 63 1.62 -4.35 -18.75
CA SER A 63 0.66 -3.62 -19.57
C SER A 63 0.02 -2.51 -18.76
N ALA A 64 0.34 -1.27 -19.14
CA ALA A 64 -0.20 -0.05 -18.56
C ALA A 64 -1.74 -0.04 -18.62
N PRO A 65 -2.45 0.34 -17.55
CA PRO A 65 -3.76 0.92 -17.71
C PRO A 65 -3.55 2.40 -18.07
N THR A 66 -3.87 2.76 -19.30
CA THR A 66 -4.19 4.15 -19.66
C THR A 66 -5.30 4.63 -18.73
N TYR A 67 -4.96 5.46 -17.74
CA TYR A 67 -5.97 6.28 -17.08
C TYR A 67 -6.24 7.44 -18.03
N ARG A 68 -7.36 7.33 -18.75
CA ARG A 68 -7.85 8.31 -19.71
C ARG A 68 -8.68 9.36 -18.99
#